data_AF-A0A9Q3KAX1-F1
#
_entry.id   AF-A0A9Q3KAX1-F1
#
_cell.length_a   1.000
_cell.length_b   1.000
_cell.length_c   1.000
_cell.angle_alpha   90.00
_cell.angle_beta   90.00
_cell.angle_gamma   90.00
#
_symmetry.space_group_name_H-M   'P 1'
#
loop_
_entity.id
_entity.type
_entity.pdbx_description
1 polymer ?
#
loop_
_entity_poly.entity_id
_entity_poly.type
_entity_poly.pdbx_seq_one_letter_code
_entity_poly.pdbx_strand_id
1 'polypeptide(L)'
;MRQDHVKNCWPLWKEQTISKWEDDSWRLKMENSFQESIFNMERDRPMSYFLKKRDRLSALHPDMSETMIHRRILKKYGGGLVHAIRSRCIEPFSTEDYINSMEDIATRTKIGRNWYQPLTDNKTSGKKSQNKINHMTKLL
;
A
#
# COMPACT_ATOMS: atom_id res chain seq x y z
N MET A 1 -2.94 51.93 20.00
CA MET A 1 -3.23 51.32 18.67
C MET A 1 -1.92 50.74 18.15
N ARG A 2 -1.72 49.46 17.82
CA ARG A 2 -2.58 48.28 17.59
C ARG A 2 -1.84 47.06 18.18
N GLN A 3 -2.43 46.36 19.14
CA GLN A 3 -2.02 45.02 19.51
C GLN A 3 -3.00 44.06 18.85
N ASP A 4 -2.69 43.45 17.70
CA ASP A 4 -3.56 42.40 17.13
C ASP A 4 -2.90 41.53 16.03
N HIS A 5 -1.56 41.51 15.89
CA HIS A 5 -0.91 40.64 14.89
C HIS A 5 -0.57 39.23 15.40
N VAL A 6 -0.90 38.89 16.65
CA VAL A 6 -0.57 37.58 17.25
C VAL A 6 -1.58 36.48 16.85
N LYS A 7 -2.71 36.82 16.23
CA LYS A 7 -3.78 35.86 15.89
C LYS A 7 -3.65 35.17 14.53
N ASN A 8 -2.60 35.48 13.76
CA ASN A 8 -2.44 35.03 12.36
C ASN A 8 -1.18 34.20 12.12
N CYS A 9 -0.63 33.51 13.12
CA CYS A 9 0.44 32.57 12.84
C CYS A 9 -0.15 31.23 12.35
N TRP A 10 0.38 30.73 11.23
CA TRP A 10 0.00 29.45 10.64
C TRP A 10 -0.01 28.27 11.64
N PRO A 11 0.93 28.16 12.60
CA PRO A 11 0.89 27.12 13.63
C PRO A 11 -0.41 27.10 14.45
N LEU A 12 -0.91 28.26 14.89
CA LEU A 12 -2.16 28.38 15.65
C LEU A 12 -3.38 27.94 14.82
N TRP A 13 -3.43 28.35 13.54
CA TRP A 13 -4.50 27.93 12.63
C TRP A 13 -4.44 26.43 12.34
N LYS A 14 -3.23 25.87 12.20
CA LYS A 14 -3.02 24.43 12.03
C LYS A 14 -3.52 23.67 13.26
N GLU A 15 -3.15 24.11 14.47
CA GLU A 15 -3.61 23.52 15.73
C GLU A 15 -5.14 23.59 15.89
N GLN A 16 -5.76 24.74 15.56
CA GLN A 16 -7.22 24.87 15.63
C GLN A 16 -7.93 24.01 14.58
N THR A 17 -7.36 23.88 13.38
CA THR A 17 -7.91 23.03 12.32
C THR A 17 -7.82 21.56 12.72
N ILE A 18 -6.67 21.15 13.27
CA ILE A 18 -6.49 19.81 13.85
C ILE A 18 -7.49 19.62 14.98
N SER A 19 -7.54 20.49 15.99
CA SER A 19 -8.47 20.36 17.12
C SER A 19 -9.95 20.31 16.71
N LYS A 20 -10.34 21.00 15.63
CA LYS A 20 -11.74 21.06 15.18
C LYS A 20 -12.14 19.92 14.24
N TRP A 21 -11.20 19.40 13.45
CA TRP A 21 -11.48 18.45 12.37
C TRP A 21 -10.78 17.10 12.52
N GLU A 22 -9.85 16.98 13.46
CA GLU A 22 -9.27 15.72 13.90
C GLU A 22 -10.29 14.99 14.79
N ASP A 23 -11.31 14.48 14.13
CA ASP A 23 -12.32 13.61 14.70
C ASP A 23 -11.64 12.30 15.12
N ASP A 24 -11.79 11.89 16.38
CA ASP A 24 -11.32 10.59 16.86
C ASP A 24 -11.86 9.44 16.00
N SER A 25 -13.03 9.63 15.38
CA SER A 25 -13.59 8.67 14.42
C SER A 25 -12.75 8.58 13.14
N TRP A 26 -12.13 9.66 12.67
CA TRP A 26 -11.21 9.64 11.53
C TRP A 26 -9.91 8.91 11.89
N ARG A 27 -9.33 9.19 13.06
CA ARG A 27 -8.14 8.47 13.55
C ARG A 27 -8.40 6.98 13.65
N LEU A 28 -9.54 6.60 14.24
CA LEU A 28 -9.95 5.19 14.35
C LEU A 28 -10.14 4.54 12.97
N LYS A 29 -10.77 5.23 12.02
CA LYS A 29 -10.91 4.74 10.62
C LYS A 29 -9.56 4.53 9.94
N MET A 30 -8.62 5.45 10.12
CA MET A 30 -7.27 5.34 9.56
C MET A 30 -6.49 4.19 10.18
N GLU A 31 -6.54 4.03 11.50
CA GLU A 31 -5.91 2.93 12.22
C GLU A 31 -6.51 1.59 11.78
N ASN A 32 -7.84 1.46 11.74
CA ASN A 32 -8.51 0.24 11.25
C ASN A 32 -8.10 -0.08 9.80
N SER A 33 -8.06 0.92 8.91
CA SER A 33 -7.62 0.73 7.53
C SER A 33 -6.14 0.37 7.39
N PHE A 34 -5.30 0.73 8.37
CA PHE A 34 -3.94 0.24 8.47
C PHE A 34 -3.92 -1.19 8.99
N GLN A 35 -4.71 -1.51 10.01
CA GLN A 35 -4.73 -2.81 10.66
C GLN A 35 -5.24 -3.93 9.75
N GLU A 36 -6.37 -3.72 9.07
CA GLU A 36 -7.01 -4.66 8.16
C GLU A 36 -6.22 -4.90 6.88
N SER A 37 -5.31 -4.00 6.54
CA SER A 37 -4.54 -4.12 5.31
C SER A 37 -3.40 -5.09 5.46
N ILE A 38 -3.58 -6.25 4.84
CA ILE A 38 -2.56 -7.27 4.68
C ILE A 38 -1.98 -7.14 3.28
N PHE A 39 -0.65 -7.14 3.17
CA PHE A 39 0.01 -7.07 1.88
C PHE A 39 -0.22 -8.37 1.10
N ASN A 40 -0.66 -8.27 -0.14
CA ASN A 40 -0.84 -9.40 -1.03
C ASN A 40 0.06 -9.28 -2.26
N MET A 41 1.04 -10.18 -2.39
CA MET A 41 1.99 -10.21 -3.50
C MET A 41 1.38 -10.67 -4.84
N GLU A 42 0.08 -10.84 -4.99
CA GLU A 42 -0.57 -11.03 -6.30
C GLU A 42 -1.41 -9.82 -6.69
N ARG A 43 -1.80 -8.98 -5.72
CA ARG A 43 -2.74 -7.88 -5.89
C ARG A 43 -2.17 -6.49 -5.60
N ASP A 44 -1.13 -6.39 -4.77
CA ASP A 44 -0.48 -5.15 -4.38
C ASP A 44 0.93 -4.97 -4.97
N ARG A 45 1.17 -3.84 -5.62
CA ARG A 45 2.52 -3.43 -6.03
C ARG A 45 3.32 -2.99 -4.80
N PRO A 46 4.53 -3.54 -4.55
CA PRO A 46 5.30 -3.24 -3.33
C PRO A 46 5.52 -1.74 -3.07
N MET A 47 6.01 -1.01 -4.08
CA MET A 47 6.26 0.43 -3.97
C MET A 47 4.98 1.22 -3.62
N SER A 48 3.91 1.02 -4.40
CA SER A 48 2.65 1.74 -4.20
C SER A 48 1.99 1.41 -2.87
N TYR A 49 2.03 0.13 -2.47
CA TYR A 49 1.53 -0.30 -1.17
C TYR A 49 2.31 0.35 -0.04
N PHE A 50 3.64 0.28 -0.09
CA PHE A 50 4.52 0.84 0.92
C PHE A 50 4.29 2.33 1.12
N LEU A 51 4.30 3.12 0.04
CA LEU A 51 4.10 4.58 0.11
C LEU A 51 2.73 4.93 0.71
N LYS A 52 1.66 4.24 0.28
CA LYS A 52 0.32 4.44 0.84
C LYS A 52 0.25 4.15 2.35
N LYS A 53 1.01 3.16 2.84
CA LYS A 53 1.05 2.84 4.27
C LYS A 53 1.93 3.79 5.07
N ARG A 54 3.07 4.20 4.50
CA ARG A 54 3.93 5.23 5.05
C ARG A 54 3.13 6.51 5.27
N ASP A 55 2.45 7.00 4.24
CA ASP A 55 1.72 8.27 4.31
C ASP A 55 0.60 8.23 5.37
N ARG A 56 -0.09 7.10 5.50
CA ARG A 56 -1.09 6.90 6.58
C ARG A 56 -0.47 6.91 7.96
N LEU A 57 0.65 6.21 8.15
CA LEU A 57 1.35 6.17 9.43
C LEU A 57 1.94 7.54 9.79
N SER A 58 2.48 8.27 8.83
CA SER A 58 2.96 9.64 9.03
C SER A 58 1.84 10.61 9.37
N ALA A 59 0.63 10.39 8.84
CA ALA A 59 -0.55 11.17 9.20
C ALA A 59 -1.06 10.87 10.62
N LEU A 60 -1.01 9.60 11.05
CA LEU A 60 -1.42 9.16 12.39
C LEU A 60 -0.38 9.47 13.47
N HIS A 61 0.91 9.36 13.12
CA HIS A 61 2.04 9.45 14.02
C HIS A 61 3.16 10.27 13.36
N PRO A 62 3.04 11.60 13.34
CA PRO A 62 4.01 12.47 12.69
C PRO A 62 5.42 12.38 13.30
N ASP A 63 5.52 12.07 14.59
CA ASP A 63 6.78 11.97 15.33
C ASP A 63 7.44 10.57 15.25
N MET A 64 6.88 9.66 14.44
CA MET A 64 7.38 8.30 14.33
C MET A 64 8.65 8.24 13.47
N SER A 65 9.69 7.55 13.95
CA SER A 65 10.92 7.35 13.18
C SER A 65 10.68 6.52 11.93
N GLU A 66 11.45 6.78 10.88
CA GLU A 66 11.36 6.06 9.62
C GLU A 66 11.54 4.54 9.81
N THR A 67 12.50 4.13 10.65
CA THR A 67 12.72 2.73 11.02
C THR A 67 11.50 2.09 11.68
N MET A 68 10.79 2.84 12.53
CA MET A 68 9.56 2.33 13.16
C MET A 68 8.42 2.20 12.15
N ILE A 69 8.29 3.14 11.21
CA ILE A 69 7.35 3.06 10.10
C ILE A 69 7.64 1.80 9.28
N HIS A 70 8.90 1.56 8.90
CA HIS A 70 9.32 0.37 8.16
C HIS A 70 8.96 -0.91 8.91
N ARG A 71 9.26 -0.99 10.21
CA ARG A 71 8.92 -2.16 11.05
C ARG A 71 7.41 -2.40 11.12
N ARG A 72 6.59 -1.35 11.24
CA ARG A 72 5.12 -1.48 11.28
C ARG A 72 4.57 -1.96 9.94
N ILE A 73 5.08 -1.42 8.83
CA ILE A 73 4.70 -1.86 7.48
C ILE A 73 5.17 -3.31 7.26
N LEU A 74 6.39 -3.66 7.67
CA LEU A 74 6.95 -5.00 7.57
C LEU A 74 6.08 -6.06 8.26
N LYS A 75 5.51 -5.75 9.44
CA LYS A 75 4.56 -6.65 10.13
C LYS A 75 3.29 -6.96 9.33
N LYS A 76 2.95 -6.13 8.34
CA LYS A 76 1.80 -6.36 7.44
C LYS A 76 2.12 -7.29 6.27
N TYR A 77 3.39 -7.58 6.04
CA TYR A 77 3.80 -8.67 5.15
C TYR A 77 3.64 -9.95 5.95
N GLY A 78 2.76 -10.85 5.50
CA GLY A 78 2.53 -12.11 6.19
C GLY A 78 3.63 -13.13 5.95
N GLY A 79 3.79 -14.07 6.89
CA GLY A 79 4.53 -15.31 6.68
C GLY A 79 6.01 -15.13 6.33
N GLY A 80 6.48 -15.92 5.34
CA GLY A 80 7.89 -16.00 4.94
C GLY A 80 8.48 -14.72 4.33
N LEU A 81 7.62 -13.76 3.92
CA LEU A 81 8.07 -12.49 3.35
C LEU A 81 8.83 -11.64 4.37
N VAL A 82 8.37 -11.60 5.63
CA VAL A 82 9.05 -10.85 6.70
C VAL A 82 10.51 -11.28 6.84
N HIS A 83 10.72 -12.60 6.84
CA HIS A 83 12.05 -13.16 6.99
C HIS A 83 12.92 -12.91 5.75
N ALA A 84 12.35 -13.07 4.55
CA ALA A 84 13.05 -12.82 3.29
C ALA A 84 13.49 -11.35 3.13
N ILE A 85 12.68 -10.40 3.59
CA ILE A 85 13.02 -8.97 3.58
C ILE A 85 14.10 -8.69 4.63
N ARG A 86 13.92 -9.17 5.87
CA ARG A 86 14.91 -8.99 6.95
C ARG A 86 16.28 -9.57 6.63
N SER A 87 16.34 -10.67 5.90
CA SER A 87 17.62 -11.25 5.51
C SER A 87 18.38 -10.41 4.47
N ARG A 88 17.71 -9.45 3.82
CA ARG A 88 18.29 -8.55 2.80
C ARG A 88 18.52 -7.13 3.32
N CYS A 89 17.70 -6.67 4.26
CA CYS A 89 17.81 -5.34 4.85
C CYS A 89 18.52 -5.39 6.21
N ILE A 90 19.76 -4.90 6.27
CA ILE A 90 20.49 -4.68 7.53
C ILE A 90 20.11 -3.30 8.07
N GLU A 91 19.64 -3.21 9.32
CA GLU A 91 19.27 -1.92 9.91
C GLU A 91 20.48 -1.05 10.25
N PRO A 92 20.40 0.29 10.09
CA PRO A 92 19.29 1.05 9.51
C PRO A 92 19.30 1.00 7.98
N PHE A 93 18.13 0.80 7.37
CA PHE A 93 17.97 0.76 5.91
C PHE A 93 17.00 1.87 5.45
N SER A 94 17.22 2.39 4.24
CA SER A 94 16.38 3.45 3.68
C SER A 94 15.05 2.90 3.15
N THR A 95 14.07 3.79 2.95
CA THR A 95 12.83 3.44 2.23
C THR A 95 13.12 2.83 0.85
N GLU A 96 14.17 3.30 0.16
CA GLU A 96 14.56 2.80 -1.15
C GLU A 96 15.12 1.37 -1.07
N ASP A 97 16.01 1.09 -0.13
CA ASP A 97 16.56 -0.25 0.10
C ASP A 97 15.46 -1.27 0.40
N TYR A 98 14.44 -0.85 1.14
CA TYR A 98 13.27 -1.67 1.45
C TYR A 98 12.48 -2.03 0.19
N ILE A 99 12.18 -1.04 -0.65
CA ILE A 99 11.42 -1.23 -1.89
C ILE A 99 12.23 -2.08 -2.87
N ASN A 100 13.52 -1.80 -3.04
CA ASN A 100 14.42 -2.58 -3.89
C ASN A 100 14.49 -4.04 -3.44
N SER A 101 14.62 -4.29 -2.14
CA SER A 101 14.62 -5.66 -1.59
C SER A 101 13.30 -6.38 -1.82
N MET A 102 12.17 -5.66 -1.71
CA MET A 102 10.85 -6.20 -2.00
C MET A 102 10.67 -6.56 -3.48
N GLU A 103 11.13 -5.70 -4.38
CA GLU A 103 11.08 -5.94 -5.83
C GLU A 103 12.03 -7.08 -6.23
N ASP A 104 13.23 -7.18 -5.64
CA ASP A 104 14.15 -8.32 -5.80
C ASP A 104 13.51 -9.64 -5.38
N ILE A 105 12.81 -9.67 -4.24
CA ILE A 105 12.09 -10.86 -3.78
C ILE A 105 10.97 -11.22 -4.76
N ALA A 106 10.15 -10.24 -5.17
CA ALA A 106 9.02 -10.48 -6.07
C ALA A 106 9.46 -10.95 -7.48
N THR A 107 10.65 -10.54 -7.93
CA THR A 107 11.19 -10.92 -9.24
C THR A 107 11.92 -12.26 -9.21
N ARG A 108 12.69 -12.55 -8.14
CA ARG A 108 13.53 -13.76 -8.05
C ARG A 108 12.83 -14.95 -7.44
N THR A 109 11.81 -14.72 -6.62
CA THR A 109 10.95 -15.81 -6.14
C THR A 109 9.75 -15.94 -7.09
N LYS A 110 9.23 -17.15 -7.30
CA LYS A 110 7.99 -17.33 -8.09
C LYS A 110 6.76 -16.66 -7.43
N ILE A 111 6.95 -16.02 -6.29
CA ILE A 111 5.97 -15.28 -5.52
C ILE A 111 5.83 -13.92 -6.20
N GLY A 112 4.78 -13.71 -7.00
CA GLY A 112 4.59 -12.47 -7.77
C GLY A 112 4.72 -12.57 -9.29
N ARG A 113 4.71 -13.76 -9.89
CA ARG A 113 4.74 -13.93 -11.36
C ARG A 113 3.67 -13.16 -12.15
N ASN A 114 2.56 -12.76 -11.51
CA ASN A 114 1.53 -11.94 -12.15
C ASN A 114 1.96 -10.48 -12.37
N TRP A 115 3.00 -9.98 -11.70
CA TRP A 115 3.49 -8.59 -11.83
C TRP A 115 4.36 -8.36 -13.05
N TYR A 116 5.06 -9.41 -13.45
CA TYR A 116 6.03 -9.38 -14.53
C TYR A 116 5.48 -10.17 -15.73
N GLN A 117 4.25 -9.85 -16.14
CA GLN A 117 3.93 -10.05 -17.55
C GLN A 117 4.80 -9.01 -18.28
N PRO A 118 5.73 -9.41 -19.16
CA PRO A 118 6.26 -8.45 -20.12
C PRO A 118 5.05 -7.77 -20.77
N LEU A 119 5.14 -6.49 -21.09
CA LEU A 119 4.18 -5.87 -22.00
C LEU A 119 4.25 -6.68 -23.30
N THR A 120 3.47 -7.75 -23.41
CA THR A 120 3.29 -8.43 -24.68
C THR A 120 2.40 -7.49 -25.45
N ASP A 121 2.96 -6.85 -26.47
CA ASP A 121 2.20 -6.15 -27.50
C ASP A 121 1.16 -7.12 -28.06
N ASN A 122 -0.03 -7.12 -27.46
CA ASN A 122 -1.15 -7.91 -27.92
C ASN A 122 -1.68 -7.24 -29.19
N LYS A 123 -1.02 -7.54 -30.32
CA LYS A 123 -1.70 -7.57 -31.61
C LYS A 123 -2.85 -8.56 -31.47
N THR A 124 -4.03 -7.99 -31.34
CA THR A 124 -5.34 -8.62 -31.38
C THR A 124 -5.42 -9.67 -32.50
N SER A 125 -5.31 -10.95 -32.14
CA SER A 125 -5.85 -12.02 -32.97
C SER A 125 -7.23 -12.37 -32.43
N GLY A 126 -8.25 -11.76 -33.04
CA GLY A 126 -9.64 -12.10 -32.75
C GLY A 126 -9.93 -13.55 -33.14
N LYS A 127 -10.36 -14.35 -32.17
CA LYS A 127 -11.11 -15.58 -32.45
C LYS A 127 -12.50 -15.41 -31.87
N LYS A 128 -13.46 -15.20 -32.79
CA LYS A 128 -14.90 -15.15 -32.55
C LYS A 128 -15.34 -16.45 -31.87
N SER A 129 -16.06 -16.32 -30.77
CA SER A 129 -16.76 -17.43 -30.14
C SER A 129 -17.99 -17.78 -30.99
N GLN A 130 -18.01 -18.98 -31.57
CA GLN A 130 -19.16 -19.51 -32.30
C GLN A 130 -19.94 -20.42 -31.35
N ASN A 131 -20.95 -19.87 -30.68
CA ASN A 131 -21.93 -20.65 -29.91
C ASN A 131 -22.82 -21.44 -30.88
N LYS A 132 -22.63 -22.77 -30.97
CA LYS A 132 -23.65 -23.68 -31.50
C LYS A 132 -24.58 -24.08 -30.36
N ILE A 133 -25.83 -23.66 -30.47
CA ILE A 133 -26.93 -24.11 -29.60
C ILE A 133 -27.35 -25.51 -30.09
N ASN A 134 -27.13 -26.55 -29.27
CA ASN A 134 -27.64 -27.88 -29.54
C ASN A 134 -29.12 -27.96 -29.09
N HIS A 135 -30.02 -28.15 -30.04
CA HIS A 135 -31.43 -28.46 -29.79
C HIS A 135 -31.53 -29.95 -29.41
N MET A 136 -31.82 -30.27 -28.15
CA MET A 136 -32.19 -31.64 -27.77
C MET A 136 -33.70 -31.81 -27.98
N THR A 137 -34.03 -32.74 -28.88
CA THR A 137 -35.32 -33.38 -29.09
C THR A 137 -35.75 -34.10 -27.81
N LYS A 138 -36.95 -33.79 -27.30
CA LYS A 138 -37.65 -34.67 -26.35
C LYS A 138 -38.61 -35.56 -27.14
N LEU A 139 -38.30 -36.85 -27.19
CA LEU A 139 -39.26 -37.92 -27.41
C LEU A 139 -39.76 -38.37 -26.03
N LEU A 140 -41.06 -38.25 -25.81
CA LEU A 140 -41.99 -39.21 -25.19
C LEU A 140 -43.32 -38.49 -24.92
#